data_AF-A0AA40CRZ7-F1
#
_entry.id   AF-A0AA40CRZ7-F1
#
_cell.length_a   1.000
_cell.length_b   1.000
_cell.length_c   1.000
_cell.angle_alpha   90.00
_cell.angle_beta   90.00
_cell.angle_gamma   90.00
#
_symmetry.space_group_name_H-M   'P 1'
#
loop_
_entity.id
_entity.type
_entity.pdbx_description
1 polymer ?
#
loop_
_entity_poly.entity_id
_entity_poly.type
_entity_poly.pdbx_seq_one_letter_code
_entity_poly.pdbx_strand_id
1 'polypeptide(L)'
;MANPLIPAVPPPSPQSHSKPDVEASIPITDPISKAVVDTGRRHTFYTNERGVRFNLVALHRMNMHYLRKRLIDEAAIIFKNGAMDDDNSRALTGLMRDYCTAVRDRDCMRDLAYRDWQNNPFHLKSEREMERGLFEYLRAQGVEPESEMATDDRVTSTLPGGPWDYPSSQRNRKERYALTILGSVIIIVPMVIMAFVPGRIPSVVIVVACTMLFAVGTAYFSPTKPPLELMIATAAYAAVLVVFVGASITDMIPEQKERQ
;
A
#
# COMPACT_ATOMS: atom_id res chain seq x y z
N MET A 1 -20.92 -16.19 -63.54
CA MET A 1 -20.05 -16.72 -62.47
C MET A 1 -20.88 -16.75 -61.20
N ALA A 2 -21.42 -17.92 -60.85
CA ALA A 2 -22.32 -18.10 -59.71
C ALA A 2 -21.52 -18.55 -58.49
N ASN A 3 -21.71 -17.86 -57.36
CA ASN A 3 -21.07 -18.14 -56.08
C ASN A 3 -21.80 -19.32 -55.40
N PRO A 4 -21.12 -20.37 -54.91
CA PRO A 4 -21.79 -21.45 -54.21
C PRO A 4 -22.15 -21.04 -52.77
N LEU A 5 -23.42 -21.27 -52.41
CA LEU A 5 -24.00 -21.08 -51.09
C LEU A 5 -23.36 -22.03 -50.07
N ILE A 6 -22.80 -21.47 -49.00
CA ILE A 6 -22.33 -22.20 -47.82
C ILE A 6 -23.57 -22.59 -46.98
N PRO A 7 -23.75 -23.85 -46.54
CA PRO A 7 -24.86 -24.22 -45.68
C PRO A 7 -24.65 -23.66 -44.26
N ALA A 8 -25.70 -23.06 -43.71
CA ALA A 8 -25.73 -22.48 -42.37
C ALA A 8 -25.57 -23.56 -41.30
N VAL A 9 -24.60 -23.37 -40.40
CA VAL A 9 -24.42 -24.17 -39.18
C VAL A 9 -25.56 -23.81 -38.21
N PRO A 10 -26.31 -24.78 -37.66
CA PRO A 10 -27.35 -24.49 -36.68
C PRO A 10 -26.73 -24.00 -35.35
N PRO A 11 -27.38 -23.08 -34.63
CA PRO A 11 -26.86 -22.57 -33.37
C PRO A 11 -26.82 -23.68 -32.31
N PRO A 12 -25.81 -23.69 -31.42
CA PRO A 12 -25.75 -24.64 -30.33
C PRO A 12 -26.97 -24.46 -29.41
N SER A 13 -27.61 -25.58 -29.09
CA SER A 13 -28.73 -25.64 -28.14
C SER A 13 -28.32 -25.06 -26.78
N PRO A 14 -29.24 -24.39 -26.06
CA PRO A 14 -28.93 -23.72 -24.81
C PRO A 14 -28.43 -24.73 -23.78
N GLN A 15 -27.17 -24.56 -23.38
CA GLN A 15 -26.60 -25.30 -22.26
C GLN A 15 -27.41 -24.96 -21.01
N SER A 16 -28.05 -25.98 -20.46
CA SER A 16 -28.66 -25.97 -19.14
C SER A 16 -27.61 -25.54 -18.13
N HIS A 17 -27.64 -24.26 -17.73
CA HIS A 17 -26.89 -23.78 -16.57
C HIS A 17 -27.40 -24.54 -15.34
N SER A 18 -26.66 -25.57 -14.94
CA SER A 18 -26.75 -26.16 -13.62
C SER A 18 -26.58 -25.04 -12.60
N LYS A 19 -27.61 -24.84 -11.78
CA LYS A 19 -27.53 -24.06 -10.54
C LYS A 19 -26.24 -24.44 -9.80
N PRO A 20 -25.43 -23.49 -9.31
CA PRO A 20 -24.44 -23.83 -8.31
C PRO A 20 -25.17 -24.30 -7.06
N ASP A 21 -24.97 -25.58 -6.74
CA ASP A 21 -25.46 -26.19 -5.53
C ASP A 21 -24.90 -25.44 -4.32
N VAL A 22 -25.84 -24.88 -3.55
CA VAL A 22 -25.85 -24.73 -2.10
C VAL A 22 -24.46 -24.73 -1.45
N GLU A 23 -23.96 -23.51 -1.26
CA GLU A 23 -22.94 -23.16 -0.28
C GLU A 23 -23.28 -23.84 1.06
N ALA A 24 -22.54 -24.89 1.38
CA ALA A 24 -22.67 -25.60 2.64
C ALA A 24 -22.35 -24.62 3.78
N SER A 25 -23.40 -24.18 4.48
CA SER A 25 -23.32 -23.38 5.69
C SER A 25 -22.69 -24.23 6.79
N ILE A 26 -21.40 -24.01 7.04
CA ILE A 26 -20.68 -24.58 8.18
C ILE A 26 -21.22 -23.93 9.46
N PRO A 27 -21.45 -24.68 10.56
CA PRO A 27 -22.04 -24.17 11.78
C PRO A 27 -21.26 -22.96 12.34
N ILE A 28 -22.02 -21.91 12.68
CA ILE A 28 -21.62 -20.57 13.15
C ILE A 28 -21.06 -20.61 14.60
N THR A 29 -20.31 -21.65 14.95
CA THR A 29 -19.82 -21.89 16.32
C THR A 29 -18.30 -22.10 16.37
N ASP A 30 -17.56 -21.38 15.54
CA ASP A 30 -16.12 -21.23 15.74
C ASP A 30 -15.84 -20.03 16.68
N PRO A 31 -15.23 -20.24 17.86
CA PRO A 31 -14.91 -19.17 18.80
C PRO A 31 -14.00 -18.09 18.19
N ILE A 32 -13.16 -18.44 17.21
CA ILE A 32 -12.26 -17.49 16.55
C ILE A 32 -13.07 -16.52 15.67
N SER A 33 -14.07 -17.03 14.95
CA SER A 33 -14.94 -16.22 14.10
C SER A 33 -15.77 -15.23 14.93
N LYS A 34 -16.30 -15.66 16.08
CA LYS A 34 -17.01 -14.76 17.00
C LYS A 34 -16.10 -13.66 17.56
N ALA A 35 -14.91 -14.02 18.05
CA ALA A 35 -13.96 -13.06 18.60
C ALA A 35 -13.48 -12.04 17.54
N VAL A 36 -13.31 -12.47 16.28
CA VAL A 36 -12.97 -11.59 15.15
C VAL A 36 -14.12 -10.63 14.83
N VAL A 37 -15.36 -11.09 14.87
CA VAL A 37 -16.54 -10.24 14.65
C VAL A 37 -16.72 -9.24 15.79
N ASP A 38 -16.63 -9.68 17.04
CA ASP A 38 -16.75 -8.82 18.21
C ASP A 38 -15.63 -7.76 18.23
N THR A 39 -14.39 -8.18 17.96
CA THR A 39 -13.25 -7.25 17.83
C THR A 39 -13.43 -6.30 16.64
N GLY A 40 -13.90 -6.82 15.50
CA GLY A 40 -14.05 -6.07 14.28
C GLY A 40 -15.20 -5.07 14.29
N ARG A 41 -16.27 -5.35 15.05
CA ARG A 41 -17.44 -4.47 15.19
C ARG A 41 -17.02 -3.07 15.64
N ARG A 42 -16.17 -2.99 16.68
CA ARG A 42 -15.57 -1.76 17.21
C ARG A 42 -14.86 -0.91 16.15
N HIS A 43 -14.15 -1.57 15.25
CA HIS A 43 -13.38 -0.89 14.20
C HIS A 43 -14.21 -0.63 12.93
N THR A 44 -15.36 -1.27 12.79
CA THR A 44 -16.19 -1.25 11.57
C THR A 44 -17.31 -0.24 11.67
N PHE A 45 -18.02 -0.13 12.79
CA PHE A 45 -19.15 0.77 12.91
C PHE A 45 -19.14 1.49 14.26
N TYR A 46 -18.81 2.78 14.23
CA TYR A 46 -18.58 3.56 15.45
C TYR A 46 -19.06 5.00 15.33
N THR A 47 -19.23 5.67 16.46
CA THR A 47 -19.55 7.11 16.53
C THR A 47 -18.40 7.90 17.12
N ASN A 48 -18.02 9.00 16.47
CA ASN A 48 -17.05 9.98 16.99
C ASN A 48 -17.66 11.38 17.10
N GLU A 49 -16.87 12.36 17.54
CA GLU A 49 -17.28 13.77 17.68
C GLU A 49 -17.90 14.37 16.40
N ARG A 50 -17.55 13.80 15.23
CA ARG A 50 -18.00 14.27 13.92
C ARG A 50 -19.18 13.47 13.36
N GLY A 51 -19.70 12.48 14.10
CA GLY A 51 -20.85 11.67 13.71
C GLY A 51 -20.55 10.18 13.54
N VAL A 52 -21.40 9.50 12.77
CA VAL A 52 -21.36 8.06 12.60
C VAL A 52 -20.43 7.68 11.45
N ARG A 53 -19.62 6.63 11.66
CA ARG A 53 -18.61 6.14 10.72
C ARG A 53 -18.79 4.66 10.44
N PHE A 54 -18.65 4.26 9.18
CA PHE A 54 -18.50 2.87 8.80
C PHE A 54 -17.19 2.65 8.05
N ASN A 55 -16.36 1.73 8.51
CA ASN A 55 -15.03 1.46 7.96
C ASN A 55 -15.01 0.12 7.21
N LEU A 56 -15.12 0.19 5.89
CA LEU A 56 -15.05 -1.00 5.02
C LEU A 56 -13.67 -1.68 5.07
N VAL A 57 -12.61 -0.95 5.44
CA VAL A 57 -11.27 -1.52 5.63
C VAL A 57 -11.22 -2.42 6.87
N ALA A 58 -12.00 -2.12 7.90
CA ALA A 58 -12.13 -3.01 9.05
C ALA A 58 -12.83 -4.32 8.67
N LEU A 59 -13.89 -4.24 7.88
CA LEU A 59 -14.57 -5.42 7.33
C LEU A 59 -13.64 -6.24 6.43
N HIS A 60 -12.84 -5.61 5.58
CA HIS A 60 -11.84 -6.28 4.75
C HIS A 60 -10.77 -7.01 5.59
N ARG A 61 -10.32 -6.39 6.70
CA ARG A 61 -9.40 -7.06 7.64
C ARG A 61 -10.03 -8.31 8.27
N MET A 62 -11.31 -8.26 8.63
CA MET A 62 -12.04 -9.43 9.12
C MET A 62 -12.10 -10.53 8.05
N ASN A 63 -12.38 -10.17 6.79
CA ASN A 63 -12.37 -11.12 5.67
C ASN A 63 -10.98 -11.77 5.49
N MET A 64 -9.90 -10.98 5.56
CA MET A 64 -8.54 -11.53 5.52
C MET A 64 -8.25 -12.52 6.65
N HIS A 65 -8.76 -12.28 7.86
CA HIS A 65 -8.64 -13.25 8.97
C HIS A 65 -9.39 -14.53 8.70
N TYR A 66 -10.60 -14.42 8.16
CA TYR A 66 -11.37 -15.57 7.77
C TYR A 66 -10.65 -16.42 6.70
N LEU A 67 -10.08 -15.78 5.67
CA LEU A 67 -9.29 -16.47 4.64
C LEU A 67 -8.04 -17.16 5.21
N ARG A 68 -7.33 -16.52 6.15
CA ARG A 68 -6.18 -17.13 6.83
C ARG A 68 -6.58 -18.37 7.62
N LYS A 69 -7.71 -18.30 8.34
CA LYS A 69 -8.22 -19.44 9.07
C LYS A 69 -8.53 -20.60 8.12
N ARG A 70 -9.24 -20.34 7.02
CA ARG A 70 -9.54 -21.37 6.01
C ARG A 70 -8.28 -22.01 5.42
N LEU A 71 -7.24 -21.22 5.15
CA LEU A 71 -5.95 -21.74 4.71
C LEU A 71 -5.30 -22.67 5.75
N ILE A 72 -5.39 -22.33 7.03
CA ILE A 72 -4.87 -23.16 8.12
C ILE A 72 -5.70 -24.44 8.28
N ASP A 73 -7.02 -24.35 8.17
CA ASP A 73 -7.93 -25.50 8.27
C ASP A 73 -7.63 -26.50 7.14
N GLU A 74 -7.45 -26.01 5.91
CA GLU A 74 -7.08 -26.84 4.75
C GLU A 74 -5.70 -27.48 4.91
N ALA A 75 -4.71 -26.70 5.36
CA ALA A 75 -3.38 -27.21 5.66
C ALA A 75 -3.42 -28.30 6.74
N ALA A 76 -4.26 -28.14 7.77
CA ALA A 76 -4.43 -29.13 8.82
C ALA A 76 -5.03 -30.45 8.30
N ILE A 77 -5.95 -30.40 7.33
CA ILE A 77 -6.50 -31.58 6.66
C ILE A 77 -5.39 -32.31 5.89
N ILE A 78 -4.62 -31.59 5.08
CA ILE A 78 -3.51 -32.15 4.30
C ILE A 78 -2.47 -32.81 5.22
N PHE A 79 -2.08 -32.14 6.30
CA PHE A 79 -1.11 -32.69 7.26
C PHE A 79 -1.64 -33.92 8.01
N LYS A 80 -2.94 -33.98 8.33
CA LYS A 80 -3.55 -35.16 8.95
C LYS A 80 -3.62 -36.36 8.00
N ASN A 81 -3.92 -36.10 6.73
CA ASN A 81 -4.02 -37.15 5.71
C ASN A 81 -2.65 -37.65 5.27
N GLY A 82 -1.58 -36.87 5.45
CA GLY A 82 -0.21 -37.22 5.08
C GLY A 82 0.03 -37.24 3.56
N ALA A 83 -0.98 -36.89 2.76
CA ALA A 83 -0.93 -36.79 1.31
C ALA A 83 -1.81 -35.64 0.85
N MET A 84 -1.43 -35.03 -0.27
CA MET A 84 -2.18 -33.98 -0.93
C MET A 84 -2.85 -34.57 -2.17
N ASP A 85 -4.18 -34.66 -2.16
CA ASP A 85 -4.97 -35.08 -3.31
C ASP A 85 -5.31 -33.89 -4.22
N ASP A 86 -5.88 -34.18 -5.39
CA ASP A 86 -6.23 -33.16 -6.39
C ASP A 86 -7.33 -32.20 -5.89
N ASP A 87 -8.19 -32.63 -4.97
CA ASP A 87 -9.30 -31.83 -4.44
C ASP A 87 -8.80 -30.79 -3.44
N ASN A 88 -8.02 -31.22 -2.44
CA ASN A 88 -7.39 -30.35 -1.46
C ASN A 88 -6.36 -29.41 -2.14
N SER A 89 -5.69 -29.88 -3.20
CA SER A 89 -4.80 -29.05 -4.02
C SER A 89 -5.54 -27.90 -4.72
N ARG A 90 -6.69 -28.20 -5.34
CA ARG A 90 -7.54 -27.19 -5.98
C ARG A 90 -8.13 -26.22 -4.96
N ALA A 91 -8.63 -26.72 -3.82
CA ALA A 91 -9.18 -25.90 -2.75
C ALA A 91 -8.12 -24.94 -2.18
N LEU A 92 -6.94 -25.46 -1.84
CA LEU A 92 -5.82 -24.65 -1.32
C LEU A 92 -5.36 -23.59 -2.32
N THR A 93 -5.27 -23.95 -3.61
CA THR A 93 -4.89 -23.00 -4.67
C THR A 93 -5.91 -21.87 -4.82
N GLY A 94 -7.21 -22.20 -4.75
CA GLY A 94 -8.29 -21.21 -4.75
C GLY A 94 -8.17 -20.26 -3.55
N LEU A 95 -8.09 -20.80 -2.34
CA LEU A 95 -7.93 -20.02 -1.11
C LEU A 95 -6.68 -19.13 -1.12
N MET A 96 -5.56 -19.64 -1.65
CA MET A 96 -4.32 -18.87 -1.73
C MET A 96 -4.47 -17.71 -2.71
N ARG A 97 -5.16 -17.93 -3.84
CA ARG A 97 -5.47 -16.87 -4.81
C ARG A 97 -6.35 -15.79 -4.20
N ASP A 98 -7.41 -16.19 -3.49
CA ASP A 98 -8.34 -15.26 -2.84
C ASP A 98 -7.62 -14.45 -1.75
N TYR A 99 -6.80 -15.11 -0.93
CA TYR A 99 -6.00 -14.44 0.08
C TYR A 99 -4.98 -13.46 -0.53
N CYS A 100 -4.25 -13.87 -1.57
CA CYS A 100 -3.32 -12.97 -2.26
C CYS A 100 -4.04 -11.78 -2.90
N THR A 101 -5.24 -11.98 -3.43
CA THR A 101 -6.09 -10.91 -3.97
C THR A 101 -6.49 -9.95 -2.85
N ALA A 102 -6.98 -10.46 -1.72
CA ALA A 102 -7.31 -9.64 -0.56
C ALA A 102 -6.10 -8.86 -0.01
N VAL A 103 -4.88 -9.43 -0.07
CA VAL A 103 -3.65 -8.70 0.27
C VAL A 103 -3.39 -7.54 -0.69
N ARG A 104 -3.57 -7.74 -2.00
CA ARG A 104 -3.42 -6.65 -2.99
C ARG A 104 -4.50 -5.58 -2.83
N ASP A 105 -5.74 -5.98 -2.57
CA ASP A 105 -6.85 -5.05 -2.33
C ASP A 105 -6.59 -4.20 -1.09
N ARG A 106 -5.98 -4.80 -0.05
CA ARG A 106 -5.53 -4.07 1.14
C ARG A 106 -4.52 -2.99 0.78
N ASP A 107 -3.59 -3.25 -0.14
CA ASP A 107 -2.62 -2.25 -0.61
C ASP A 107 -3.31 -1.13 -1.40
N CYS A 108 -4.30 -1.45 -2.23
CA CYS A 108 -5.12 -0.47 -2.93
C CYS A 108 -5.90 0.44 -1.96
N MET A 109 -6.57 -0.15 -0.97
CA MET A 109 -7.29 0.59 0.08
C MET A 109 -6.34 1.50 0.87
N ARG A 110 -5.13 1.02 1.15
CA ARG A 110 -4.08 1.80 1.83
C ARG A 110 -3.63 2.98 0.97
N ASP A 111 -3.34 2.78 -0.31
CA ASP A 111 -2.87 3.85 -1.20
C ASP A 111 -3.93 4.95 -1.37
N LEU A 112 -5.21 4.58 -1.51
CA LEU A 112 -6.31 5.55 -1.57
C LEU A 112 -6.43 6.36 -0.26
N ALA A 113 -6.25 5.71 0.88
CA ALA A 113 -6.21 6.41 2.17
C ALA A 113 -5.03 7.41 2.26
N TYR A 114 -3.89 7.11 1.64
CA TYR A 114 -2.73 8.03 1.60
C TYR A 114 -2.96 9.24 0.70
N ARG A 115 -3.66 9.05 -0.42
CA ARG A 115 -3.91 10.09 -1.42
C ARG A 115 -4.97 11.08 -0.96
N ASP A 116 -6.12 10.57 -0.51
CA ASP A 116 -7.26 11.40 -0.11
C ASP A 116 -8.09 10.74 0.99
N TRP A 117 -7.76 11.07 2.24
CA TRP A 117 -8.52 10.61 3.40
C TRP A 117 -9.93 11.22 3.49
N GLN A 118 -10.11 12.43 2.96
CA GLN A 118 -11.40 13.13 3.09
C GLN A 118 -12.44 12.50 2.16
N ASN A 119 -12.04 12.10 0.96
CA ASN A 119 -12.90 11.46 -0.04
C ASN A 119 -12.67 9.96 -0.20
N ASN A 120 -12.04 9.31 0.78
CA ASN A 120 -11.81 7.88 0.74
C ASN A 120 -13.17 7.12 0.63
N PRO A 121 -13.37 6.29 -0.41
CA PRO A 121 -14.61 5.54 -0.62
C PRO A 121 -14.80 4.39 0.38
N PHE A 122 -13.74 3.93 1.03
CA PHE A 122 -13.80 2.84 2.02
C PHE A 122 -14.18 3.30 3.42
N HIS A 123 -14.35 4.62 3.62
CA HIS A 123 -14.74 5.22 4.88
C HIS A 123 -16.05 5.97 4.67
N LEU A 124 -17.14 5.34 5.12
CA LEU A 124 -18.47 5.94 5.09
C LEU A 124 -18.65 6.87 6.30
N LYS A 125 -19.40 7.94 6.08
CA LYS A 125 -19.46 9.16 6.87
C LYS A 125 -20.90 9.66 6.86
N SER A 126 -21.52 9.79 8.03
CA SER A 126 -22.91 10.25 8.11
C SER A 126 -23.13 11.67 7.56
N GLU A 127 -22.06 12.47 7.41
CA GLU A 127 -22.14 13.81 6.83
C GLU A 127 -22.35 13.79 5.30
N ARG A 128 -22.12 12.66 4.63
CA ARG A 128 -22.37 12.52 3.19
C ARG A 128 -23.82 12.06 2.99
N GLU A 129 -24.60 12.86 2.25
CA GLU A 129 -26.04 12.62 2.06
C GLU A 129 -26.34 11.22 1.51
N MET A 130 -25.58 10.78 0.51
CA MET A 130 -25.73 9.46 -0.11
C MET A 130 -25.45 8.30 0.85
N GLU A 131 -24.61 8.51 1.84
CA GLU A 131 -24.21 7.47 2.80
C GLU A 131 -25.15 7.42 4.00
N ARG A 132 -25.88 8.51 4.29
CA ARG A 132 -26.87 8.55 5.38
C ARG A 132 -27.92 7.45 5.26
N GLY A 133 -28.40 7.18 4.04
CA GLY A 133 -29.35 6.08 3.79
C GLY A 133 -28.78 4.70 4.10
N LEU A 134 -27.46 4.50 3.93
CA LEU A 134 -26.79 3.24 4.29
C LEU A 134 -26.77 3.05 5.81
N PHE A 135 -26.57 4.13 6.57
CA PHE A 135 -26.61 4.10 8.03
C PHE A 135 -28.01 3.85 8.57
N GLU A 136 -29.03 4.46 7.96
CA GLU A 136 -30.44 4.19 8.29
C GLU A 136 -30.79 2.73 8.01
N TYR A 137 -30.33 2.17 6.89
CA TYR A 137 -30.50 0.76 6.58
C TYR A 137 -29.85 -0.15 7.64
N LEU A 138 -28.59 0.10 8.01
CA LEU A 138 -27.90 -0.67 9.06
C LEU A 138 -28.64 -0.63 10.40
N ARG A 139 -29.16 0.54 10.77
CA ARG A 139 -29.94 0.71 12.00
C ARG A 139 -31.27 -0.04 11.93
N ALA A 140 -31.94 -0.04 10.77
CA ALA A 140 -33.15 -0.81 10.55
C ALA A 140 -32.93 -2.33 10.66
N GLN A 141 -31.70 -2.81 10.39
CA GLN A 141 -31.29 -4.19 10.62
C GLN A 141 -30.90 -4.49 12.09
N GLY A 142 -31.07 -3.52 13.00
CA GLY A 142 -30.70 -3.67 14.42
C GLY A 142 -29.21 -3.56 14.70
N VAL A 143 -28.40 -3.10 13.74
CA VAL A 143 -26.97 -2.86 13.95
C VAL A 143 -26.79 -1.43 14.44
N GLU A 144 -26.40 -1.30 15.71
CA GLU A 144 -26.10 0.01 16.32
C GLU A 144 -24.59 0.29 16.33
N PRO A 145 -24.20 1.57 16.15
CA PRO A 145 -22.80 1.97 16.16
C PRO A 145 -22.26 1.92 17.58
N GLU A 146 -21.01 1.49 17.70
CA GLU A 146 -20.33 1.46 18.99
C GLU A 146 -19.81 2.86 19.32
N SER A 147 -19.90 3.26 20.59
CA SER A 147 -19.29 4.53 21.01
C SER A 147 -17.77 4.40 20.93
N GLU A 148 -17.08 5.42 20.38
CA GLU A 148 -15.62 5.48 20.41
C GLU A 148 -15.15 5.54 21.87
N MET A 149 -14.91 4.38 22.47
CA MET A 149 -14.28 4.32 23.79
C MET A 149 -12.82 4.73 23.64
N ALA A 150 -12.42 5.80 24.33
CA ALA A 150 -11.05 6.24 24.54
C ALA A 150 -10.23 5.20 25.33
N THR A 151 -10.12 3.98 24.80
CA THR A 151 -9.44 2.87 25.46
C THR A 151 -8.03 2.81 24.93
N ASP A 152 -7.06 2.85 25.84
CA ASP A 152 -5.63 2.70 25.57
C ASP A 152 -5.38 1.54 24.59
N ASP A 153 -4.86 1.87 23.40
CA ASP A 153 -4.58 0.97 22.26
C ASP A 153 -3.74 -0.27 22.64
N ARG A 154 -3.15 -0.27 23.83
CA ARG A 154 -2.31 -1.34 24.38
C ARG A 154 -3.08 -2.52 24.96
N VAL A 155 -4.36 -2.37 25.31
CA VAL A 155 -5.11 -3.38 26.07
C VAL A 155 -6.10 -4.16 25.19
N THR A 156 -6.49 -3.60 24.04
CA THR A 156 -7.51 -4.18 23.17
C THR A 156 -6.93 -5.16 22.15
N SER A 157 -7.58 -6.33 21.99
CA SER A 157 -7.33 -7.22 20.86
C SER A 157 -7.49 -6.44 19.56
N THR A 158 -6.41 -6.29 18.80
CA THR A 158 -6.45 -5.63 17.49
C THR A 158 -6.59 -6.67 16.40
N LEU A 159 -7.41 -6.39 15.38
CA LEU A 159 -7.40 -7.21 14.15
C LEU A 159 -5.97 -7.22 13.58
N PRO A 160 -5.38 -8.40 13.32
CA PRO A 160 -4.02 -8.44 12.78
C PRO A 160 -3.93 -7.70 11.45
N GLY A 161 -2.82 -6.98 11.27
CA GLY A 161 -2.72 -5.90 10.30
C GLY A 161 -2.75 -4.50 10.92
N GLY A 162 -2.99 -4.42 12.24
CA GLY A 162 -2.93 -3.22 13.07
C GLY A 162 -4.15 -2.31 12.86
N PRO A 163 -4.43 -1.38 13.79
CA PRO A 163 -5.29 -0.26 13.51
C PRO A 163 -4.71 0.48 12.30
N TRP A 164 -5.52 0.76 11.27
CA TRP A 164 -5.16 1.78 10.28
C TRP A 164 -5.30 3.19 10.86
N ASP A 165 -5.07 3.34 12.16
CA ASP A 165 -4.74 4.61 12.76
C ASP A 165 -3.35 4.94 12.24
N TYR A 166 -3.35 5.62 11.11
CA TYR A 166 -2.28 6.54 10.77
C TYR A 166 -1.81 7.16 12.09
N PRO A 167 -0.54 7.02 12.49
CA PRO A 167 -0.01 7.98 13.45
C PRO A 167 -0.37 9.34 12.88
N SER A 168 -1.14 10.12 13.66
CA SER A 168 -1.82 11.37 13.28
C SER A 168 -1.14 12.05 12.09
N SER A 169 -1.85 12.43 11.03
CA SER A 169 -1.31 13.00 9.78
C SER A 169 -0.14 14.01 9.94
N GLN A 170 -0.04 14.64 11.11
CA GLN A 170 1.09 15.34 11.69
C GLN A 170 2.46 14.61 11.61
N ARG A 171 2.59 13.32 11.99
CA ARG A 171 3.89 12.60 11.99
C ARG A 171 4.39 12.37 10.57
N ASN A 172 3.52 11.94 9.65
CA ASN A 172 3.87 11.82 8.24
C ASN A 172 4.18 13.17 7.58
N ARG A 173 3.53 14.27 7.98
CA ARG A 173 3.92 15.61 7.51
C ARG A 173 5.34 15.95 7.98
N LYS A 174 5.64 15.77 9.26
CA LYS A 174 6.99 16.03 9.82
C LYS A 174 8.06 15.14 9.19
N GLU A 175 7.77 13.85 8.96
CA GLU A 175 8.68 12.92 8.29
C GLU A 175 8.89 13.29 6.81
N ARG A 176 7.82 13.66 6.09
CA ARG A 176 7.92 14.15 4.71
C ARG A 176 8.75 15.43 4.63
N TYR A 177 8.49 16.40 5.50
CA TYR A 177 9.29 17.63 5.58
C TYR A 177 10.74 17.32 5.97
N ALA A 178 10.98 16.42 6.92
CA ALA A 178 12.34 16.03 7.31
C ALA A 178 13.10 15.38 6.15
N LEU A 179 12.45 14.50 5.36
CA LEU A 179 13.05 13.89 4.18
C LEU A 179 13.32 14.92 3.07
N THR A 180 12.40 15.86 2.83
CA THR A 180 12.60 16.94 1.86
C THR A 180 13.73 17.87 2.27
N ILE A 181 13.80 18.25 3.54
CA ILE A 181 14.89 19.08 4.09
C ILE A 181 16.22 18.32 4.04
N LEU A 182 16.23 17.04 4.41
CA LEU A 182 17.44 16.22 4.34
C LEU A 182 17.95 16.10 2.90
N GLY A 183 17.05 15.87 1.95
CA GLY A 183 17.38 15.81 0.52
C GLY A 183 17.93 17.13 -0.03
N SER A 184 17.38 18.28 0.40
CA SER A 184 17.89 19.58 -0.03
C SER A 184 19.25 19.90 0.59
N VAL A 185 19.44 19.59 1.88
CA VAL A 185 20.73 19.79 2.57
C VAL A 185 21.84 18.98 1.90
N ILE A 186 21.57 17.73 1.52
CA ILE A 186 22.55 16.88 0.82
C ILE A 186 23.03 17.50 -0.50
N ILE A 187 22.16 18.19 -1.24
CA ILE A 187 22.52 18.84 -2.52
C ILE A 187 23.21 20.19 -2.31
N ILE A 188 22.81 20.95 -1.28
CA ILE A 188 23.38 22.29 -1.01
C ILE A 188 24.79 22.20 -0.42
N VAL A 189 25.08 21.21 0.43
CA VAL A 189 26.37 21.09 1.13
C VAL A 189 27.57 21.07 0.16
N PRO A 190 27.60 20.25 -0.91
CA PRO A 190 28.69 20.24 -1.88
C PRO A 190 28.90 21.61 -2.56
N MET A 191 27.81 22.32 -2.87
CA MET A 191 27.85 23.63 -3.50
C MET A 191 28.48 24.67 -2.56
N VAL A 192 28.09 24.65 -1.28
CA VAL A 192 28.65 25.54 -0.27
C VAL A 192 30.14 25.26 -0.04
N ILE A 193 30.55 23.99 0.03
CA ILE A 193 31.96 23.63 0.23
C ILE A 193 32.83 24.11 -0.96
N MET A 194 32.35 23.96 -2.19
CA MET A 194 33.09 24.45 -3.38
C MET A 194 33.23 25.98 -3.40
N ALA A 195 32.26 26.72 -2.86
CA ALA A 195 32.36 28.17 -2.74
C ALA A 195 33.47 28.60 -1.75
N PHE A 196 33.72 27.81 -0.71
CA PHE A 196 34.75 28.12 0.30
C PHE A 196 36.15 27.56 -0.04
N VAL A 197 36.24 26.51 -0.87
CA VAL A 197 37.52 25.90 -1.26
C VAL A 197 37.73 26.05 -2.77
N PRO A 198 38.19 27.22 -3.24
CA PRO A 198 38.46 27.42 -4.66
C PRO A 198 39.63 26.56 -5.12
N GLY A 199 39.41 25.76 -6.16
CA GLY A 199 40.45 24.95 -6.78
C GLY A 199 39.92 23.75 -7.57
N ARG A 200 40.62 23.40 -8.64
CA ARG A 200 40.23 22.28 -9.53
C ARG A 200 40.31 20.92 -8.85
N ILE A 201 41.43 20.66 -8.16
CA ILE A 201 41.67 19.39 -7.44
C ILE A 201 40.66 19.19 -6.29
N PRO A 202 40.45 20.15 -5.37
CA PRO A 202 39.51 19.96 -4.27
C PRO A 202 38.07 19.76 -4.78
N SER A 203 37.66 20.47 -5.83
CA SER A 203 36.30 20.32 -6.40
C SER A 203 36.01 18.91 -6.91
N VAL A 204 36.95 18.30 -7.62
CA VAL A 204 36.80 16.91 -8.11
C VAL A 204 36.76 15.91 -6.95
N VAL A 205 37.63 16.10 -5.95
CA VAL A 205 37.66 15.24 -4.76
C VAL A 205 36.33 15.32 -3.99
N ILE A 206 35.78 16.52 -3.82
CA ILE A 206 34.49 16.73 -3.15
C ILE A 206 33.36 16.02 -3.90
N VAL A 207 33.28 16.14 -5.24
CA VAL A 207 32.22 15.46 -6.01
C VAL A 207 32.29 13.95 -5.87
N VAL A 208 33.48 13.36 -6.01
CA VAL A 208 33.66 11.91 -5.89
C VAL A 208 33.26 11.44 -4.49
N ALA A 209 33.74 12.12 -3.44
CA ALA A 209 33.43 11.77 -2.05
C ALA A 209 31.93 11.90 -1.73
N CYS A 210 31.30 13.02 -2.10
CA CYS A 210 29.88 13.26 -1.85
C CYS A 210 28.98 12.31 -2.64
N THR A 211 29.33 11.97 -3.89
CA THR A 211 28.58 11.01 -4.71
C THR A 211 28.66 9.61 -4.13
N MET A 212 29.84 9.20 -3.66
CA MET A 212 30.04 7.90 -3.02
C MET A 212 29.27 7.79 -1.69
N LEU A 213 29.32 8.83 -0.85
CA LEU A 213 28.52 8.90 0.38
C LEU A 213 27.01 8.84 0.11
N PHE A 214 26.55 9.54 -0.93
CA PHE A 214 25.14 9.50 -1.34
C PHE A 214 24.73 8.11 -1.82
N ALA A 215 25.55 7.45 -2.64
CA ALA A 215 25.28 6.09 -3.12
C ALA A 215 25.21 5.07 -1.97
N VAL A 216 26.16 5.13 -1.03
CA VAL A 216 26.16 4.25 0.16
C VAL A 216 24.97 4.55 1.06
N GLY A 217 24.67 5.82 1.31
CA GLY A 217 23.54 6.23 2.14
C GLY A 217 22.21 5.77 1.56
N THR A 218 21.99 5.98 0.26
CA THR A 218 20.74 5.54 -0.41
C THR A 218 20.61 4.02 -0.47
N ALA A 219 21.70 3.28 -0.66
CA ALA A 219 21.69 1.81 -0.60
C ALA A 219 21.33 1.29 0.81
N TYR A 220 21.84 1.92 1.86
CA TYR A 220 21.55 1.51 3.23
C TYR A 220 20.12 1.84 3.67
N PHE A 221 19.61 3.03 3.31
CA PHE A 221 18.27 3.48 3.72
C PHE A 221 17.13 2.92 2.86
N SER A 222 17.39 2.31 1.70
CA SER A 222 16.35 1.79 0.81
C SER A 222 16.60 0.34 0.36
N PRO A 223 16.63 -0.64 1.29
CA PRO A 223 16.91 -2.04 0.96
C PRO A 223 15.83 -2.71 0.09
N THR A 224 14.64 -2.11 0.00
CA THR A 224 13.49 -2.65 -0.75
C THR A 224 13.32 -2.03 -2.14
N LYS A 225 14.12 -1.02 -2.51
CA LYS A 225 14.00 -0.39 -3.84
C LYS A 225 14.73 -1.22 -4.90
N PRO A 226 14.20 -1.28 -6.13
CA PRO A 226 14.88 -1.93 -7.22
C PRO A 226 16.23 -1.23 -7.51
N PRO A 227 17.29 -1.98 -7.87
CA PRO A 227 18.64 -1.43 -8.06
C PRO A 227 18.69 -0.35 -9.16
N LEU A 228 17.82 -0.43 -10.16
CA LEU A 228 17.72 0.55 -11.23
C LEU A 228 17.33 1.94 -10.72
N GLU A 229 16.40 2.05 -9.76
CA GLU A 229 16.01 3.34 -9.19
C GLU A 229 17.16 3.99 -8.43
N LEU A 230 17.97 3.19 -7.73
CA LEU A 230 19.16 3.66 -7.03
C LEU A 230 20.22 4.17 -8.02
N MET A 231 20.41 3.47 -9.15
CA MET A 231 21.32 3.91 -10.21
C MET A 231 20.86 5.22 -10.87
N ILE A 232 19.56 5.36 -11.15
CA ILE A 232 19.02 6.60 -11.74
C ILE A 232 19.17 7.77 -10.76
N ALA A 233 18.88 7.57 -9.48
CA ALA A 233 19.01 8.61 -8.45
C ALA A 233 20.47 9.06 -8.25
N THR A 234 21.41 8.12 -8.23
CA THR A 234 22.85 8.43 -8.12
C THR A 234 23.39 9.10 -9.37
N ALA A 235 22.96 8.68 -10.57
CA ALA A 235 23.31 9.36 -11.81
C ALA A 235 22.79 10.80 -11.87
N ALA A 236 21.54 11.03 -11.46
CA ALA A 236 20.97 12.37 -11.38
C ALA A 236 21.74 13.27 -10.40
N TYR A 237 22.09 12.75 -9.22
CA TYR A 237 22.90 13.47 -8.24
C TYR A 237 24.29 13.83 -8.78
N ALA A 238 24.98 12.87 -9.41
CA ALA A 238 26.29 13.11 -10.02
C ALA A 238 26.22 14.16 -11.13
N ALA A 239 25.19 14.12 -12.00
CA ALA A 239 25.00 15.10 -13.07
C ALA A 239 24.88 16.52 -12.52
N VAL A 240 24.09 16.72 -11.47
CA VAL A 240 23.93 18.03 -10.82
C VAL A 240 25.27 18.54 -10.28
N LEU A 241 26.03 17.70 -9.58
CA LEU A 241 27.35 18.10 -9.04
C LEU A 241 28.38 18.43 -10.14
N VAL A 242 28.40 17.66 -11.23
CA VAL A 242 29.32 17.90 -12.35
C VAL A 242 29.05 19.23 -13.04
N VAL A 243 27.79 19.64 -13.19
CA VAL A 243 27.43 20.96 -13.74
C VAL A 243 28.03 22.09 -12.90
N PHE A 244 27.96 21.98 -11.58
CA PHE A 244 28.54 22.99 -10.68
C PHE A 244 30.06 23.03 -10.77
N VAL A 245 30.75 21.89 -10.83
CA VAL A 245 32.22 21.87 -11.04
C VAL A 245 32.60 22.51 -12.37
N GLY A 246 31.83 22.26 -13.44
CA GLY A 246 32.04 22.87 -14.74
C GLY A 246 31.98 24.40 -14.69
N ALA A 247 30.95 24.96 -14.03
CA ALA A 247 30.79 26.39 -13.83
C ALA A 247 31.95 27.00 -13.02
N SER A 248 32.34 26.37 -11.92
CA SER A 248 33.44 26.85 -11.06
C SER A 248 34.79 26.90 -11.77
N ILE A 249 35.03 26.02 -12.75
CA ILE A 249 36.27 26.03 -13.54
C ILE A 249 36.27 27.19 -14.54
N THR A 250 35.13 27.49 -15.15
CA THR A 250 35.02 28.59 -16.13
C THR A 250 35.30 29.95 -15.49
N ASP A 251 34.84 30.17 -14.27
CA ASP A 251 35.10 31.41 -13.52
C ASP A 251 36.57 31.60 -13.11
N MET A 252 37.38 30.53 -13.13
CA MET A 252 38.83 30.60 -12.90
C MET A 252 39.63 30.90 -14.18
N ILE A 253 38.98 31.06 -15.33
CA ILE A 253 39.60 31.49 -16.59
C ILE A 253 39.16 32.92 -16.98
N PRO A 254 39.37 33.98 -16.17
CA PRO A 254 39.52 35.33 -16.67
C PRO A 254 41.01 35.66 -16.86
N GLU A 255 41.37 36.47 -17.85
CA GLU A 255 42.74 36.95 -18.14
C GLU A 255 43.78 35.97 -18.72
N GLN A 256 43.58 35.47 -19.94
CA GLN A 256 44.72 35.22 -20.85
C GLN A 256 44.51 35.80 -22.27
N LYS A 257 43.50 36.65 -22.47
CA LYS A 257 43.12 37.16 -23.81
C LYS A 257 43.45 38.64 -24.08
N GLU A 258 44.10 39.35 -23.14
CA GLU A 258 44.47 40.77 -23.32
C GLU A 258 46.00 41.03 -23.42
N ARG A 259 46.81 40.01 -23.71
CA ARG A 259 48.25 40.20 -24.01
C ARG A 259 48.71 39.44 -25.25
N GLN A 260 48.01 39.60 -26.36
CA GLN A 260 48.56 39.38 -27.70
C GLN A 260 48.08 40.48 -28.64
#